data_AF-A0A952FKR9-F1
#
_entry.id   AF-A0A952FKR9-F1
#
_cell.length_a   1.000
_cell.length_b   1.000
_cell.length_c   1.000
_cell.angle_alpha   90.00
_cell.angle_beta   90.00
_cell.angle_gamma   90.00
#
_symmetry.space_group_name_H-M   'P 1'
#
loop_
_entity.id
_entity.type
_entity.pdbx_description
1 polymer ?
#
loop_
_entity_poly.entity_id
_entity_poly.type
_entity_poly.pdbx_seq_one_letter_code
_entity_poly.pdbx_strand_id
1 'polypeptide(L)'
;MNSLLSIAPEVSAALAAGHPVVALESTIISHGMPYPQNLEMARRVEAIIREEGAVPATIAVADGRIHVGLGDAPLERLATAKDVAKLSRRDMGAILASGGLGATTVAATMIAAHLAGIRV
;
A
#
# COMPACT_ATOMS: atom_id res chain seq x y z
N MET A 1 8.88 -7.81 -15.93
CA MET A 1 8.40 -6.91 -14.86
C MET A 1 6.94 -6.61 -15.12
N ASN A 2 6.08 -6.67 -14.10
CA ASN A 2 4.66 -6.33 -14.25
C ASN A 2 4.52 -4.81 -14.44
N SER A 3 4.09 -4.37 -15.62
CA SER A 3 4.04 -2.94 -16.00
C SER A 3 3.14 -2.09 -15.08
N LEU A 4 2.27 -2.73 -14.32
CA LEU A 4 1.31 -2.09 -13.40
C LEU A 4 1.88 -1.81 -12.00
N LEU A 5 3.01 -2.40 -11.62
CA LEU A 5 3.60 -2.21 -10.29
C LEU A 5 4.51 -0.98 -10.24
N SER A 6 4.36 -0.18 -9.19
CA SER A 6 5.27 0.88 -8.77
C SER A 6 5.83 0.50 -7.40
N ILE A 7 7.02 -0.09 -7.36
CA ILE A 7 7.63 -0.54 -6.11
C ILE A 7 8.56 0.56 -5.60
N ALA A 8 8.40 0.95 -4.33
CA ALA A 8 9.27 1.93 -3.70
C ALA A 8 10.74 1.46 -3.72
N PRO A 9 11.72 2.38 -3.91
CA PRO A 9 13.13 2.00 -3.97
C PRO A 9 13.60 1.18 -2.77
N GLU A 10 13.15 1.54 -1.56
CA GLU A 10 13.48 0.82 -0.32
C GLU A 10 12.97 -0.62 -0.33
N VAL A 11 11.71 -0.83 -0.73
CA VAL A 11 11.10 -2.16 -0.85
C VAL A 11 11.82 -2.99 -1.91
N SER A 12 12.13 -2.39 -3.06
CA SER A 12 12.86 -3.07 -4.13
C SER A 12 14.27 -3.49 -3.69
N ALA A 13 14.97 -2.63 -2.94
CA ALA A 13 16.29 -2.93 -2.41
C ALA A 13 16.25 -4.05 -1.36
N ALA A 14 15.27 -4.02 -0.45
CA ALA A 14 15.05 -5.04 0.55
C ALA A 14 14.80 -6.42 -0.08
N LEU A 15 13.90 -6.48 -1.06
CA LEU A 15 13.61 -7.72 -1.80
C LEU A 15 14.85 -8.26 -2.52
N ALA A 16 15.63 -7.40 -3.19
CA ALA A 16 16.84 -7.80 -3.89
C ALA A 16 17.93 -8.32 -2.93
N ALA A 17 17.99 -7.78 -1.71
CA ALA A 17 18.93 -8.20 -0.67
C ALA A 17 18.44 -9.40 0.15
N GLY A 18 17.23 -9.92 -0.10
CA GLY A 18 16.62 -10.97 0.72
C GLY A 18 16.25 -10.51 2.14
N HIS A 19 16.12 -9.19 2.34
CA HIS A 19 15.70 -8.60 3.60
C HIS A 19 14.18 -8.76 3.80
N PRO A 20 13.69 -8.96 5.03
CA PRO A 20 12.26 -9.15 5.27
C PRO A 20 11.46 -7.90 4.91
N VAL A 21 10.35 -8.11 4.21
CA VAL A 21 9.38 -7.08 3.83
C VAL A 21 8.00 -7.51 4.32
N VAL A 22 7.25 -6.58 4.91
CA VAL A 22 5.90 -6.80 5.42
C VAL A 22 4.93 -5.92 4.66
N ALA A 23 3.98 -6.52 3.94
CA ALA A 23 2.93 -5.79 3.24
C ALA A 23 1.85 -5.29 4.21
N LEU A 24 1.37 -4.06 3.99
CA LEU A 24 0.30 -3.45 4.78
C LEU A 24 -0.87 -3.03 3.88
N GLU A 25 -2.09 -3.31 4.32
CA GLU A 25 -3.30 -2.87 3.61
C GLU A 25 -3.64 -1.41 3.90
N SER A 26 -4.37 -0.76 2.99
CA SER A 26 -4.69 0.66 3.09
C SER A 26 -6.17 0.96 3.36
N THR A 27 -7.07 -0.04 3.31
CA THR A 27 -8.49 0.17 3.62
C THR A 27 -8.70 0.68 5.05
N ILE A 28 -7.96 0.17 6.02
CA ILE A 28 -8.03 0.66 7.41
C ILE A 28 -7.70 2.16 7.51
N ILE A 29 -6.85 2.68 6.60
CA ILE A 29 -6.44 4.09 6.58
C ILE A 29 -7.58 4.97 6.03
N SER A 30 -8.18 4.61 4.89
CA SER A 30 -9.21 5.46 4.27
C SER A 30 -10.64 5.21 4.77
N HIS A 31 -10.94 4.00 5.25
CA HIS A 31 -12.32 3.57 5.57
C HIS A 31 -12.46 2.94 6.95
N GLY A 32 -11.37 2.66 7.66
CA GLY A 32 -11.40 1.98 8.96
C GLY A 32 -11.27 2.90 10.17
N MET A 33 -10.56 4.02 10.02
CA MET A 33 -10.27 4.96 11.12
C MET A 33 -10.48 6.41 10.67
N PRO A 34 -10.90 7.31 11.58
CA PRO A 34 -11.01 8.73 11.28
C PRO A 34 -9.63 9.39 11.16
N TYR A 35 -9.57 10.52 10.46
CA TYR A 35 -8.42 11.42 10.49
C TYR A 35 -8.42 12.26 11.78
N PRO A 36 -7.26 12.47 12.45
CA PRO A 36 -5.90 12.10 12.04
C PRO A 36 -5.43 10.70 12.47
N GLN A 37 -6.24 9.96 13.22
CA GLN A 37 -5.84 8.68 13.82
C GLN A 37 -5.45 7.62 12.78
N ASN A 38 -6.06 7.65 11.60
CA ASN A 38 -5.69 6.78 10.49
C ASN A 38 -4.23 6.95 10.03
N LEU A 39 -3.79 8.20 9.85
CA LEU A 39 -2.43 8.54 9.43
C LEU A 39 -1.42 8.27 10.54
N GLU A 40 -1.76 8.64 11.77
CA GLU A 40 -0.93 8.35 12.96
C GLU A 40 -0.72 6.85 13.14
N MET A 41 -1.80 6.06 13.03
CA MET A 41 -1.73 4.61 13.11
C MET A 41 -0.86 4.04 11.99
N ALA A 42 -1.07 4.47 10.73
CA ALA A 42 -0.29 3.96 9.60
C ALA A 42 1.21 4.21 9.79
N ARG A 43 1.60 5.45 10.13
CA ARG A 43 3.00 5.82 10.42
C ARG A 43 3.57 5.00 11.58
N ARG A 44 2.79 4.81 12.64
CA ARG A 44 3.22 4.06 13.82
C ARG A 44 3.46 2.58 13.50
N VAL A 45 2.59 1.96 12.72
CA VAL A 45 2.75 0.55 12.30
C VAL A 45 3.99 0.40 11.41
N GLU A 46 4.21 1.31 10.46
CA GLU A 46 5.43 1.30 9.65
C GLU A 46 6.69 1.47 10.50
N ALA A 47 6.67 2.35 11.51
CA ALA A 47 7.78 2.53 12.43
C ALA A 47 8.08 1.26 13.24
N ILE A 48 7.05 0.59 13.78
CA ILE A 48 7.21 -0.67 14.52
C ILE A 48 7.87 -1.75 13.65
N ILE A 49 7.44 -1.89 12.39
CA ILE A 49 8.06 -2.88 11.47
C ILE A 49 9.54 -2.60 11.24
N ARG A 50 9.91 -1.32 11.14
CA ARG A 50 11.31 -0.89 11.00
C ARG A 50 12.13 -1.17 12.27
N GLU A 51 11.55 -0.93 13.44
CA GLU A 51 12.16 -1.24 14.74
C GLU A 51 12.43 -2.74 14.90
N GLU A 52 11.55 -3.58 14.36
CA GLU A 52 11.70 -5.05 14.32
C GLU A 52 12.64 -5.52 13.18
N GLY A 53 13.29 -4.61 12.45
CA GLY A 53 14.30 -4.94 11.43
C GLY A 53 13.74 -5.37 10.08
N ALA A 54 12.48 -5.06 9.78
CA ALA A 54 11.86 -5.32 8.48
C ALA A 54 11.50 -4.03 7.74
N VAL A 55 11.25 -4.14 6.43
CA VAL A 55 10.82 -3.02 5.60
C VAL A 55 9.29 -3.05 5.42
N PRO A 56 8.55 -2.02 5.83
CA PRO A 56 7.11 -1.95 5.60
C PRO A 56 6.82 -1.61 4.13
N ALA A 57 5.75 -2.19 3.60
CA ALA A 57 5.26 -1.92 2.26
C ALA A 57 3.74 -1.69 2.28
N THR A 58 3.31 -0.48 2.66
CA THR A 58 1.90 -0.08 2.50
C THR A 58 1.51 -0.06 1.03
N ILE A 59 0.39 -0.71 0.69
CA ILE A 59 -0.05 -0.91 -0.69
C ILE A 59 -1.30 -0.07 -0.96
N ALA A 60 -1.33 0.61 -2.12
CA ALA A 60 -2.51 1.31 -2.62
C ALA A 60 -2.51 1.38 -4.15
N VAL A 61 -3.63 1.81 -4.74
CA VAL A 61 -3.72 2.10 -6.17
C VAL A 61 -3.86 3.61 -6.37
N ALA A 62 -3.03 4.17 -7.24
CA ALA A 62 -3.12 5.57 -7.65
C ALA A 62 -2.52 5.75 -9.04
N ASP A 63 -3.11 6.66 -9.84
CA ASP A 63 -2.58 7.10 -11.12
C ASP A 63 -2.31 5.92 -12.09
N GLY A 64 -3.22 4.94 -12.05
CA GLY A 64 -3.21 3.75 -12.91
C GLY A 64 -2.17 2.69 -12.52
N ARG A 65 -1.58 2.80 -11.32
CA ARG A 65 -0.52 1.90 -10.84
C ARG A 65 -0.84 1.36 -9.46
N ILE A 66 -0.35 0.15 -9.20
CA ILE A 66 -0.32 -0.44 -7.87
C ILE A 66 0.99 0.01 -7.21
N HIS A 67 0.91 0.83 -6.18
CA HIS A 67 2.06 1.27 -5.40
C HIS A 67 2.32 0.29 -4.27
N VAL A 68 3.58 -0.13 -4.13
CA VAL A 68 4.04 -1.07 -3.10
C VAL A 68 5.14 -0.38 -2.30
N GLY A 69 4.78 0.04 -1.08
CA GLY A 69 5.53 1.02 -0.31
C GLY A 69 5.07 2.43 -0.67
N LEU A 70 4.45 3.12 0.29
CA LEU A 70 4.05 4.51 0.16
C LEU A 70 5.06 5.40 0.90
N GLY A 71 5.37 6.55 0.31
CA GLY A 71 6.00 7.63 1.04
C GLY A 71 4.98 8.43 1.84
N ASP A 72 5.48 9.39 2.63
CA ASP A 72 4.65 10.17 3.55
C ASP A 72 3.53 10.96 2.85
N ALA A 73 3.83 11.64 1.73
CA ALA A 73 2.83 12.42 1.00
C ALA A 73 1.72 11.56 0.34
N PRO A 74 2.02 10.44 -0.36
CA PRO A 74 0.98 9.50 -0.78
C PRO A 74 0.15 8.91 0.37
N LEU A 75 0.78 8.61 1.52
CA LEU A 75 0.10 8.07 2.70
C LEU A 75 -0.88 9.10 3.29
N GLU A 76 -0.46 10.36 3.43
CA GLU A 76 -1.30 11.46 3.89
C GLU A 76 -2.45 11.76 2.91
N ARG A 77 -2.18 11.74 1.59
CA ARG A 77 -3.23 11.84 0.56
C ARG A 77 -4.30 10.78 0.75
N LEU A 78 -3.89 9.54 1.04
CA LEU A 78 -4.80 8.42 1.22
C LEU A 78 -5.63 8.52 2.52
N ALA A 79 -5.06 9.13 3.57
CA ALA A 79 -5.71 9.36 4.85
C ALA A 79 -6.71 10.55 4.84
N THR A 80 -6.53 11.51 3.93
CA THR A 80 -7.30 12.78 3.92
C THR A 80 -8.27 12.90 2.75
N ALA A 81 -8.04 12.17 1.65
CA ALA A 81 -8.91 12.22 0.47
C ALA A 81 -10.32 11.68 0.78
N LYS A 82 -11.34 12.32 0.21
CA LYS A 82 -12.74 11.90 0.36
C LYS A 82 -13.14 10.83 -0.67
N ASP A 83 -12.59 10.91 -1.87
CA ASP A 83 -12.95 10.04 -3.00
C ASP A 83 -11.96 8.89 -3.14
N VAL A 84 -11.81 8.08 -2.08
CA VAL A 84 -10.97 6.88 -2.10
C VAL A 84 -11.86 5.65 -2.31
N ALA A 85 -11.66 4.95 -3.42
CA ALA A 85 -12.37 3.71 -3.68
C ALA A 85 -11.84 2.60 -2.76
N LYS A 86 -12.75 1.83 -2.13
CA LYS A 86 -12.40 0.63 -1.38
C LYS A 86 -12.23 -0.56 -2.33
N LEU A 87 -11.02 -1.09 -2.45
CA LEU A 87 -10.67 -2.05 -3.50
C LEU A 87 -10.59 -3.49 -2.97
N SER A 88 -11.50 -4.34 -3.41
CA SER A 88 -11.31 -5.79 -3.42
C SER A 88 -10.87 -6.25 -4.81
N ARG A 89 -10.70 -7.56 -4.99
CA ARG A 89 -10.22 -8.17 -6.24
C ARG A 89 -11.00 -7.70 -7.48
N ARG A 90 -12.33 -7.59 -7.37
CA ARG A 90 -13.21 -7.21 -8.49
C ARG A 90 -13.09 -5.74 -8.90
N ASP A 91 -12.63 -4.89 -7.98
CA ASP A 91 -12.64 -3.43 -8.14
C ASP A 91 -11.30 -2.94 -8.74
N MET A 92 -10.21 -3.70 -8.55
CA MET A 92 -8.86 -3.32 -8.98
C MET A 92 -8.76 -2.95 -10.46
N GLY A 93 -9.37 -3.75 -11.35
CA GLY A 93 -9.27 -3.51 -12.79
C GLY A 93 -9.85 -2.16 -13.22
N ALA A 94 -11.01 -1.80 -12.67
CA ALA A 94 -11.69 -0.55 -12.99
C ALA A 94 -10.89 0.67 -12.52
N ILE A 95 -10.35 0.62 -11.31
CA ILE A 95 -9.61 1.75 -10.71
C ILE A 95 -8.21 1.91 -11.33
N LEU A 96 -7.55 0.81 -11.69
CA LEU A 96 -6.32 0.86 -12.47
C LEU A 96 -6.56 1.47 -13.85
N ALA A 97 -7.65 1.11 -14.53
CA ALA A 97 -7.97 1.64 -15.85
C ALA A 97 -8.37 3.12 -15.83
N SER A 98 -9.10 3.56 -14.80
CA SER A 98 -9.55 4.96 -14.68
C SER A 98 -8.48 5.91 -14.12
N GLY A 99 -7.41 5.36 -13.54
CA GLY A 99 -6.39 6.16 -12.86
C GLY A 99 -6.80 6.67 -11.48
N GLY A 100 -7.91 6.14 -10.92
CA GLY A 100 -8.46 6.58 -9.64
C GLY A 100 -7.56 6.26 -8.43
N LEU A 101 -7.88 6.90 -7.30
CA LEU A 101 -7.27 6.59 -6.01
C LEU A 101 -8.07 5.49 -5.29
N GLY A 102 -7.40 4.46 -4.83
CA GLY A 102 -8.06 3.37 -4.12
C GLY A 102 -7.22 2.73 -3.03
N ALA A 103 -7.87 2.49 -1.91
CA ALA A 103 -7.34 1.78 -0.76
C ALA A 103 -7.62 0.28 -0.92
N THR A 104 -6.59 -0.54 -0.82
CA THR A 104 -6.70 -1.99 -0.99
C THR A 104 -7.19 -2.64 0.29
N THR A 105 -8.19 -3.51 0.16
CA THR A 105 -8.59 -4.46 1.21
C THR A 105 -7.56 -5.58 1.28
N VAL A 106 -7.60 -6.40 2.34
CA VAL A 106 -6.80 -7.63 2.47
C VAL A 106 -6.67 -8.41 1.16
N ALA A 107 -7.78 -8.68 0.44
CA ALA A 107 -7.74 -9.46 -0.79
C ALA A 107 -6.93 -8.80 -1.92
N ALA A 108 -7.08 -7.48 -2.11
CA ALA A 108 -6.33 -6.74 -3.12
C ALA A 108 -4.86 -6.56 -2.71
N THR A 109 -4.60 -6.35 -1.41
CA THR A 109 -3.25 -6.25 -0.85
C THR A 109 -2.47 -7.55 -1.04
N MET A 110 -3.08 -8.71 -0.77
CA MET A 110 -2.44 -10.02 -0.99
C MET A 110 -2.07 -10.26 -2.45
N ILE A 111 -2.94 -9.86 -3.39
CA ILE A 111 -2.66 -9.95 -4.83
C ILE A 111 -1.46 -9.07 -5.19
N ALA A 112 -1.44 -7.81 -4.76
CA ALA A 112 -0.36 -6.88 -5.03
C ALA A 112 0.96 -7.31 -4.39
N ALA A 113 0.94 -7.75 -3.13
CA ALA A 113 2.10 -8.27 -2.41
C ALA A 113 2.69 -9.49 -3.13
N HIS A 114 1.83 -10.44 -3.54
CA HIS A 114 2.27 -11.60 -4.31
C HIS A 114 2.92 -11.22 -5.64
N LEU A 115 2.33 -10.27 -6.37
CA LEU A 115 2.89 -9.77 -7.64
C LEU A 115 4.24 -9.05 -7.44
N ALA A 116 4.46 -8.44 -6.27
CA ALA A 116 5.72 -7.80 -5.89
C ALA A 116 6.76 -8.77 -5.30
N GLY A 117 6.40 -10.03 -5.06
CA GLY A 117 7.30 -11.02 -4.45
C GLY A 117 7.35 -10.97 -2.92
N ILE A 118 6.43 -10.27 -2.26
CA ILE A 118 6.31 -10.19 -0.80
C ILE A 118 5.48 -11.39 -0.31
N ARG A 119 5.90 -11.99 0.81
CA ARG A 119 5.32 -13.24 1.35
C ARG A 119 4.60 -13.08 2.70
N VAL A 120 4.78 -11.92 3.35
CA VAL A 120 4.20 -11.58 4.65
C VAL A 120 3.35 -10.33 4.50
#